data_AF-D4FB20-F1
#
_entry.id   AF-D4FB20-F1
#
_cell.length_a   1.000
_cell.length_b   1.000
_cell.length_c   1.000
_cell.angle_alpha   90.00
_cell.angle_beta   90.00
_cell.angle_gamma   90.00
#
_symmetry.space_group_name_H-M   'P 1'
#
loop_
_entity.id
_entity.type
_entity.pdbx_description
1 polymer ?
#
loop_
_entity_poly.entity_id
_entity_poly.type
_entity_poly.pdbx_seq_one_letter_code
_entity_poly.pdbx_strand_id
1 'polypeptide(L)'
;MQKPVHNLVRAVTEPYPGAFTFLGERKMIIWRSRAVADNQGKRPGTVISTEPLVIACAKGAIEVVTGQSENGLYVQGSRLAAEMGIVTDVRVGPKATAQVKRRKRVLILGVNGFIGNHLTERLLKDDNYDIYGMDIGSSAIERFIGNPRLHFMEGDVSIHTEWIEYHIKKCDVILPLVAIATP
;
A
#
# COMPACT_ATOMS: atom_id res chain seq x y z
N MET A 1 14.86 -7.00 26.29
CA MET A 1 14.94 -5.85 25.36
C MET A 1 13.66 -5.76 24.52
N GLN A 2 12.66 -5.00 24.96
CA GLN A 2 11.38 -4.72 24.27
C GLN A 2 11.29 -3.25 23.79
N LYS A 3 12.46 -2.65 23.51
CA LYS A 3 12.62 -1.19 23.41
C LYS A 3 12.04 -0.55 22.14
N PRO A 4 12.03 -1.16 20.93
CA PRO A 4 11.74 -0.40 19.71
C PRO A 4 10.34 0.23 19.66
N VAL A 5 9.28 -0.54 19.91
CA VAL A 5 7.89 -0.06 19.79
C VAL A 5 7.56 0.93 20.91
N HIS A 6 7.92 0.62 22.15
CA HIS A 6 7.72 1.52 23.28
C HIS A 6 8.51 2.83 23.12
N ASN A 7 9.76 2.76 22.65
CA ASN A 7 10.57 3.95 22.39
C ASN A 7 9.99 4.77 21.24
N LEU A 8 9.45 4.15 20.18
CA LEU A 8 8.77 4.86 19.11
C LEU A 8 7.58 5.65 19.66
N VAL A 9 6.71 5.00 20.44
CA VAL A 9 5.57 5.68 21.09
C VAL A 9 6.05 6.89 21.89
N ARG A 10 7.13 6.76 22.67
CA ARG A 10 7.71 7.88 23.42
C ARG A 10 8.34 8.96 22.55
N ALA A 11 8.95 8.60 21.43
CA ALA A 11 9.63 9.52 20.54
C ALA A 11 8.68 10.41 19.74
N VAL A 12 7.46 9.91 19.47
CA VAL A 12 6.44 10.64 18.70
C VAL A 12 5.16 10.91 19.48
N THR A 13 5.21 10.86 20.81
CA THR A 13 4.07 11.28 21.67
C THR A 13 3.90 12.81 21.64
N GLU A 14 2.89 13.36 22.31
CA GLU A 14 2.61 14.80 22.33
C GLU A 14 3.86 15.65 22.61
N PRO A 15 4.08 16.76 21.85
CA PRO A 15 3.20 17.39 20.87
C PRO A 15 3.34 16.86 19.41
N TYR A 16 3.99 15.71 19.20
CA TYR A 16 4.17 15.11 17.87
C TYR A 16 2.94 14.31 17.41
N PRO A 17 2.90 13.84 16.13
CA PRO A 17 1.70 13.21 15.55
C PRO A 17 1.21 11.88 16.16
N GLY A 18 1.93 11.29 17.12
CA GLY A 18 1.58 10.01 17.74
C GLY A 18 2.05 8.79 16.94
N ALA A 19 2.41 7.72 17.66
CA ALA A 19 2.65 6.42 17.02
C ALA A 19 1.30 5.79 16.67
N PHE A 20 1.16 5.14 15.51
CA PHE A 20 -0.15 4.62 15.09
C PHE A 20 -0.06 3.23 14.48
N THR A 21 -1.21 2.55 14.45
CA THR A 21 -1.44 1.26 13.80
C THR A 21 -2.88 1.19 13.28
N PHE A 22 -3.27 0.11 12.62
CA PHE A 22 -4.63 -0.07 12.09
C PHE A 22 -5.29 -1.35 12.62
N LEU A 23 -6.59 -1.27 12.83
CA LEU A 23 -7.49 -2.42 12.90
C LEU A 23 -8.32 -2.46 11.60
N GLY A 24 -7.91 -3.31 10.66
CA GLY A 24 -8.46 -3.30 9.31
C GLY A 24 -8.11 -1.98 8.60
N GLU A 25 -9.12 -1.17 8.31
CA GLU A 25 -8.97 0.17 7.70
C GLU A 25 -8.96 1.31 8.74
N ARG A 26 -9.32 1.03 10.00
CA ARG A 26 -9.46 2.06 11.04
C ARG A 26 -8.13 2.33 11.73
N LYS A 27 -7.67 3.58 11.67
CA LYS A 27 -6.44 4.04 12.33
C LYS A 27 -6.65 4.23 13.84
N MET A 28 -5.67 3.80 14.61
CA MET A 28 -5.57 4.10 16.04
C MET A 28 -4.20 4.68 16.35
N ILE A 29 -4.18 5.71 17.19
CA ILE A 29 -2.98 6.37 17.70
C ILE A 29 -2.74 5.88 19.12
N ILE A 30 -1.49 5.53 19.44
CA ILE A 30 -1.01 5.08 20.73
C ILE A 30 -0.18 6.21 21.31
N TRP A 31 -0.72 6.88 22.34
CA TRP A 31 -0.08 8.03 22.97
C TRP A 31 0.84 7.62 24.12
N ARG A 32 0.45 6.60 24.87
CA ARG A 32 1.26 6.04 25.96
C ARG A 32 1.19 4.53 25.95
N SER A 33 2.34 3.91 26.22
CA SER A 33 2.46 2.46 26.28
C SER A 33 3.31 2.00 27.46
N ARG A 34 3.14 0.74 27.84
CA ARG A 34 3.99 0.03 28.81
C ARG A 34 4.49 -1.28 28.19
N ALA A 35 5.78 -1.58 28.37
CA ALA A 35 6.35 -2.83 27.88
C ALA A 35 5.90 -4.01 28.77
N VAL A 36 5.49 -5.11 28.14
CA VAL A 36 5.06 -6.34 28.80
C VAL A 36 5.99 -7.47 28.37
N ALA A 37 6.45 -8.27 29.34
CA ALA A 37 7.54 -9.20 29.10
C ALA A 37 7.19 -10.36 28.16
N ASP A 38 5.99 -10.90 28.34
CA ASP A 38 5.50 -12.09 27.67
C ASP A 38 4.56 -11.72 26.53
N ASN A 39 4.67 -12.44 25.42
CA ASN A 39 3.77 -12.34 24.26
C ASN A 39 2.84 -13.55 24.13
N GLN A 40 2.89 -14.49 25.08
CA GLN A 40 2.12 -15.74 25.11
C GLN A 40 2.28 -16.58 23.84
N GLY A 41 3.43 -16.48 23.17
CA GLY A 41 3.69 -17.14 21.88
C GLY A 41 2.80 -16.66 20.73
N LYS A 42 2.04 -15.56 20.92
CA LYS A 42 1.14 -15.01 19.90
C LYS A 42 1.94 -14.31 18.81
N ARG A 43 1.38 -14.29 17.59
CA ARG A 43 2.00 -13.62 16.44
C ARG A 43 2.05 -12.10 16.68
N PRO A 44 3.06 -11.38 16.13
CA PRO A 44 3.13 -9.93 16.28
C PRO A 44 1.91 -9.22 15.68
N GLY A 45 1.35 -8.29 16.45
CA GLY A 45 0.12 -7.57 16.16
C GLY A 45 -1.15 -8.21 16.74
N THR A 46 -1.07 -9.43 17.29
CA THR A 46 -2.25 -10.08 17.90
C THR A 46 -2.61 -9.43 19.23
N VAL A 47 -3.90 -9.14 19.44
CA VAL A 47 -4.42 -8.62 20.70
C VAL A 47 -4.53 -9.76 21.71
N ILE A 48 -3.80 -9.64 22.82
CA ILE A 48 -3.74 -10.62 23.92
C ILE A 48 -4.92 -10.41 24.88
N SER A 49 -5.20 -9.16 25.23
CA SER A 49 -6.28 -8.76 26.14
C SER A 49 -6.81 -7.38 25.76
N THR A 50 -8.06 -7.10 26.11
CA THR A 50 -8.70 -5.78 25.92
C THR A 50 -8.73 -4.95 27.20
N GLU A 51 -8.65 -5.57 28.37
CA GLU A 51 -8.63 -4.91 29.68
C GLU A 51 -7.56 -5.55 30.58
N PRO A 52 -6.34 -4.97 30.65
CA PRO A 52 -5.84 -3.85 29.86
C PRO A 52 -5.65 -4.22 28.38
N LEU A 53 -5.60 -3.23 27.49
CA LEU A 53 -5.36 -3.45 26.07
C LEU A 53 -3.89 -3.84 25.84
N VAL A 54 -3.62 -5.10 25.55
CA VAL A 54 -2.26 -5.65 25.36
C VAL A 54 -2.13 -6.27 23.97
N ILE A 55 -1.07 -5.90 23.25
CA ILE A 55 -0.80 -6.33 21.88
C ILE A 55 0.56 -7.04 21.84
N ALA A 56 0.58 -8.27 21.29
CA ALA A 56 1.77 -9.06 21.09
C ALA A 56 2.75 -8.37 20.12
N CYS A 57 4.02 -8.32 20.48
CA CYS A 57 5.12 -7.85 19.64
C CYS A 57 6.00 -9.04 19.21
N ALA A 58 6.97 -8.79 18.31
CA ALA A 58 7.97 -9.78 17.91
C ALA A 58 8.77 -10.35 19.10
N LYS A 59 8.98 -9.52 20.13
CA LYS A 59 9.57 -9.92 21.41
C LYS A 59 8.74 -9.27 22.51
N GLY A 60 8.10 -10.05 23.38
CA GLY A 60 7.19 -9.56 24.41
C GLY A 60 5.94 -8.89 23.83
N ALA A 61 5.25 -8.10 24.63
CA ALA A 61 4.03 -7.40 24.25
C ALA A 61 4.09 -5.93 24.68
N ILE A 62 3.09 -5.17 24.25
CA ILE A 62 2.93 -3.78 24.64
C ILE A 62 1.51 -3.55 25.13
N GLU A 63 1.39 -2.98 26.32
CA GLU A 63 0.14 -2.46 26.85
C GLU A 63 -0.07 -1.05 26.28
N VAL A 64 -1.21 -0.81 25.67
CA VAL A 64 -1.68 0.52 25.28
C VAL A 64 -2.32 1.14 26.51
N VAL A 65 -1.65 2.12 27.11
CA VAL A 65 -2.16 2.80 28.32
C VAL A 65 -3.17 3.87 27.92
N THR A 66 -2.84 4.65 26.90
CA THR A 66 -3.73 5.67 26.32
C THR A 66 -3.59 5.71 24.81
N GLY A 67 -4.68 6.06 24.14
CA GLY A 67 -4.73 6.19 22.71
C GLY A 67 -5.99 6.88 22.24
N GLN A 68 -6.17 6.90 20.93
CA GLN A 68 -7.20 7.68 20.27
C GLN A 68 -7.52 7.05 18.91
N SER A 69 -8.80 6.95 18.54
CA SER A 69 -9.19 6.61 17.17
C SER A 69 -9.01 7.84 16.26
N GLU A 70 -8.90 7.66 14.95
CA GLU A 70 -8.52 8.75 14.01
C GLU A 70 -9.19 10.12 14.26
N ASN A 71 -10.47 10.14 14.60
CA ASN A 71 -11.23 11.36 14.93
C ASN A 71 -11.87 11.31 16.34
N GLY A 72 -11.37 10.44 17.21
CA GLY A 72 -11.92 10.20 18.55
C GLY A 72 -11.29 11.07 19.64
N LEU A 73 -11.74 10.85 20.87
CA LEU A 73 -11.14 11.46 22.04
C LEU A 73 -9.88 10.71 22.50
N TYR A 74 -9.06 11.40 23.28
CA TYR A 74 -7.98 10.78 24.02
C TYR A 74 -8.57 9.94 25.17
N VAL A 75 -8.37 8.63 25.13
CA VAL A 75 -9.00 7.68 26.07
C VAL A 75 -7.99 6.65 26.61
N GLN A 76 -8.39 5.94 27.66
CA GLN A 76 -7.65 4.78 28.17
C GLN A 76 -7.68 3.61 27.18
N GLY A 77 -6.68 2.73 27.23
CA GLY A 77 -6.55 1.60 26.30
C GLY A 77 -7.75 0.66 26.26
N SER A 78 -8.35 0.33 27.41
CA SER A 78 -9.58 -0.49 27.47
C SER A 78 -10.76 0.18 26.78
N ARG A 79 -10.92 1.49 26.99
CA ARG A 79 -11.98 2.25 26.33
C ARG A 79 -11.75 2.37 24.82
N LEU A 80 -10.51 2.58 24.40
CA LEU A 80 -10.14 2.54 22.98
C LEU A 80 -10.48 1.17 22.37
N ALA A 81 -10.20 0.08 23.09
CA ALA A 81 -10.53 -1.27 22.64
C ALA A 81 -12.04 -1.41 22.39
N ALA A 82 -12.87 -0.96 23.33
CA ALA A 82 -14.32 -0.97 23.19
C ALA A 82 -14.82 -0.09 22.02
N GLU A 83 -14.34 1.15 21.92
CA GLU A 83 -14.73 2.10 20.86
C GLU A 83 -14.37 1.61 19.46
N MET A 84 -13.23 0.95 19.33
CA MET A 84 -12.78 0.36 18.07
C MET A 84 -13.33 -1.04 17.85
N GLY A 85 -14.10 -1.63 18.77
CA GLY A 85 -14.56 -3.02 18.65
C GLY A 85 -13.42 -4.02 18.54
N ILE A 86 -12.31 -3.77 19.24
CA ILE A 86 -11.20 -4.71 19.38
C ILE A 86 -11.65 -5.84 20.30
N VAL A 87 -11.42 -7.09 19.88
CA VAL A 87 -11.61 -8.28 20.71
C VAL A 87 -10.30 -9.08 20.79
N THR A 88 -10.21 -10.06 21.68
CA THR A 88 -9.02 -10.92 21.78
C THR A 88 -8.79 -11.70 20.48
N ASP A 89 -7.53 -12.03 20.22
CA ASP A 89 -7.06 -12.78 19.03
C ASP A 89 -7.20 -12.08 17.66
N VAL A 90 -7.79 -10.88 17.59
CA VAL A 90 -7.71 -10.05 16.38
C VAL A 90 -6.30 -9.52 16.19
N ARG A 91 -5.98 -9.12 14.95
CA ARG A 91 -4.66 -8.59 14.59
C ARG A 91 -4.75 -7.12 14.20
N VAL A 92 -3.93 -6.31 14.86
CA VAL A 92 -3.61 -4.94 14.43
C VAL A 92 -2.33 -4.94 13.60
N GLY A 93 -2.19 -3.97 12.71
CA GLY A 93 -1.01 -3.88 11.86
C GLY A 93 -1.14 -2.84 10.75
N PRO A 94 -0.46 -3.04 9.61
CA PRO A 94 -0.61 -2.17 8.45
C PRO A 94 -2.06 -2.12 7.97
N LYS A 95 -2.45 -0.99 7.39
CA LYS A 95 -3.75 -0.79 6.75
C LYS A 95 -4.06 -1.93 5.77
N ALA A 96 -5.25 -2.52 5.83
CA ALA A 96 -5.56 -3.73 5.06
C ALA A 96 -5.40 -3.55 3.54
N THR A 97 -5.73 -2.37 3.00
CA THR A 97 -5.48 -1.98 1.60
C THR A 97 -4.01 -2.01 1.19
N ALA A 98 -3.07 -1.85 2.11
CA ALA A 98 -1.64 -1.98 1.81
C ALA A 98 -1.20 -3.45 1.61
N GLN A 99 -2.05 -4.43 1.96
CA GLN A 99 -1.73 -5.86 1.88
C GLN A 99 -2.10 -6.50 0.53
N VAL A 100 -2.99 -5.89 -0.26
CA VAL A 100 -3.33 -6.40 -1.59
C VAL A 100 -2.37 -5.82 -2.63
N LYS A 101 -1.26 -6.53 -2.84
CA LYS A 101 -0.29 -6.17 -3.89
C LYS A 101 -0.85 -6.56 -5.26
N ARG A 102 -1.63 -5.68 -5.89
CA ARG A 102 -1.97 -5.81 -7.31
C ARG A 102 -0.82 -5.25 -8.17
N ARG A 103 -0.64 -5.80 -9.37
CA ARG A 103 0.27 -5.22 -10.36
C ARG A 103 -0.22 -3.83 -10.74
N LYS A 104 0.71 -2.90 -10.90
CA LYS A 104 0.42 -1.56 -11.38
C LYS A 104 0.17 -1.62 -12.88
N ARG A 105 -0.95 -1.05 -13.31
CA ARG A 105 -1.33 -0.98 -14.72
C ARG A 105 -0.76 0.29 -15.34
N VAL A 106 0.10 0.15 -16.34
CA VAL A 106 0.78 1.28 -16.98
C VAL A 106 0.28 1.40 -18.41
N LEU A 107 -0.31 2.54 -18.75
CA LEU A 107 -0.68 2.90 -20.12
C LEU A 107 0.48 3.66 -20.78
N ILE A 108 0.94 3.18 -21.93
CA ILE A 108 1.98 3.82 -22.75
C ILE A 108 1.37 4.11 -24.13
N LEU A 109 1.16 5.40 -24.43
CA LEU A 109 0.78 5.85 -25.78
C LEU A 109 2.06 6.21 -26.53
N GLY A 110 2.27 5.67 -27.72
CA GLY A 110 3.57 5.74 -28.40
C GLY A 110 4.52 4.64 -27.94
N VAL A 111 3.98 3.45 -27.64
CA VAL A 111 4.75 2.34 -27.05
C VAL A 111 5.83 1.78 -27.98
N ASN A 112 5.68 1.96 -29.29
CA ASN A 112 6.62 1.49 -30.30
C ASN A 112 7.82 2.44 -30.50
N GLY A 113 7.75 3.64 -29.90
CA GLY A 113 8.84 4.62 -29.94
C GLY A 113 10.07 4.21 -29.11
N PHE A 114 11.13 5.01 -29.20
CA PHE A 114 12.40 4.76 -28.51
C PHE A 114 12.23 4.54 -26.99
N ILE A 115 11.53 5.47 -26.32
CA ILE A 115 11.30 5.38 -24.86
C ILE A 115 10.32 4.24 -24.54
N GLY A 116 9.22 4.14 -25.28
CA GLY A 116 8.15 3.16 -25.03
C GLY A 116 8.64 1.72 -25.05
N ASN A 117 9.47 1.38 -26.03
CA ASN A 117 10.03 0.04 -26.19
C ASN A 117 10.99 -0.34 -25.03
N HIS A 118 11.99 0.49 -24.75
CA HIS A 118 12.96 0.23 -23.68
C HIS A 118 12.29 0.19 -22.30
N LEU A 119 11.31 1.08 -22.07
CA LEU A 119 10.54 1.07 -20.84
C LEU A 119 9.71 -0.21 -20.71
N THR A 120 9.06 -0.65 -21.79
CA THR A 120 8.30 -1.90 -21.82
C THR A 120 9.20 -3.09 -21.46
N GLU A 121 10.39 -3.19 -22.04
CA GLU A 121 11.36 -4.22 -21.70
C GLU A 121 11.72 -4.21 -20.22
N ARG A 122 12.01 -3.02 -19.67
CA ARG A 122 12.41 -2.86 -18.27
C ARG A 122 11.28 -3.20 -17.30
N LEU A 123 10.04 -2.83 -17.63
CA LEU A 123 8.86 -3.11 -16.82
C LEU A 123 8.49 -4.59 -16.87
N LEU A 124 8.61 -5.26 -18.02
CA LEU A 124 8.35 -6.70 -18.13
C LEU A 124 9.36 -7.55 -17.33
N LYS A 125 10.58 -7.05 -17.07
CA LYS A 125 11.53 -7.71 -16.16
C LYS A 125 11.07 -7.69 -14.69
N ASP A 126 10.12 -6.84 -14.32
CA ASP A 126 9.57 -6.73 -12.97
C ASP A 126 8.14 -7.32 -12.94
N ASP A 127 7.85 -8.24 -12.01
CA ASP A 127 6.53 -8.90 -11.90
C ASP A 127 5.43 -8.00 -11.29
N ASN A 128 5.75 -6.74 -11.00
CA ASN A 128 4.84 -5.77 -10.39
C ASN A 128 3.99 -4.98 -11.40
N TYR A 129 4.11 -5.22 -12.71
CA TYR A 129 3.47 -4.40 -13.74
C TYR A 129 2.67 -5.19 -14.77
N ASP A 130 1.54 -4.63 -15.17
CA ASP A 130 0.79 -4.98 -16.39
C ASP A 130 0.81 -3.76 -17.32
N ILE A 131 1.17 -3.96 -18.59
CA ILE A 131 1.43 -2.88 -19.55
C ILE A 131 0.33 -2.87 -20.60
N TYR A 132 -0.24 -1.70 -20.84
CA TYR A 132 -1.19 -1.41 -21.90
C TYR A 132 -0.51 -0.46 -22.88
N GLY A 133 -0.29 -0.90 -24.10
CA GLY A 133 0.44 -0.14 -25.12
C GLY A 133 -0.45 0.19 -26.31
N MET A 134 -0.36 1.41 -26.81
CA MET A 134 -0.96 1.79 -28.09
C MET A 134 0.05 2.55 -28.95
N ASP A 135 0.12 2.19 -30.22
CA ASP A 135 0.93 2.87 -31.23
C ASP A 135 0.39 2.51 -32.63
N ILE A 136 0.78 3.26 -33.65
CA ILE A 136 0.39 3.02 -35.05
C ILE A 136 1.10 1.80 -35.67
N GLY A 137 2.09 1.23 -34.98
CA GLY A 137 2.79 0.03 -35.42
C GLY A 137 3.46 -0.70 -34.25
N SER A 138 4.08 -1.84 -34.52
CA SER A 138 4.58 -2.75 -33.47
C SER A 138 6.00 -3.26 -33.67
N SER A 139 6.70 -2.82 -34.71
CA SER A 139 8.02 -3.35 -35.12
C SER A 139 9.07 -3.38 -34.00
N ALA A 140 9.09 -2.39 -33.10
CA ALA A 140 10.07 -2.28 -32.02
C ALA A 140 9.68 -3.13 -30.79
N ILE A 141 8.40 -3.43 -30.63
CA ILE A 141 7.84 -4.20 -29.50
C ILE A 141 7.41 -5.62 -29.87
N GLU A 142 7.56 -6.03 -31.13
CA GLU A 142 7.12 -7.33 -31.66
C GLU A 142 7.60 -8.50 -30.79
N ARG A 143 8.84 -8.43 -30.31
CA ARG A 143 9.46 -9.40 -29.38
C ARG A 143 8.75 -9.58 -28.04
N PHE A 144 7.85 -8.67 -27.67
CA PHE A 144 7.06 -8.75 -26.44
C PHE A 144 5.61 -9.19 -26.71
N ILE A 145 5.19 -9.24 -27.98
CA ILE A 145 3.84 -9.66 -28.36
C ILE A 145 3.66 -11.14 -27.96
N GLY A 146 2.52 -11.43 -27.34
CA GLY A 146 2.25 -12.74 -26.73
C GLY A 146 2.65 -12.85 -25.25
N ASN A 147 3.38 -11.88 -24.70
CA ASN A 147 3.57 -11.81 -23.25
C ASN A 147 2.23 -11.55 -22.56
N PRO A 148 1.82 -12.35 -21.56
CA PRO A 148 0.52 -12.19 -20.90
C PRO A 148 0.36 -10.86 -20.15
N ARG A 149 1.47 -10.14 -19.90
CA ARG A 149 1.50 -8.84 -19.21
C ARG A 149 1.65 -7.65 -20.15
N LEU A 150 1.71 -7.88 -21.46
CA LEU A 150 1.63 -6.83 -22.46
C LEU A 150 0.30 -6.93 -23.22
N HIS A 151 -0.51 -5.89 -23.10
CA HIS A 151 -1.74 -5.72 -23.85
C HIS A 151 -1.53 -4.62 -24.90
N PHE A 152 -1.17 -5.02 -26.11
CA PHE A 152 -0.94 -4.09 -27.21
C PHE A 152 -2.19 -3.93 -28.08
N MET A 153 -2.48 -2.69 -28.47
CA MET A 153 -3.43 -2.34 -29.52
C MET A 153 -2.72 -1.49 -30.57
N GLU A 154 -2.85 -1.86 -31.83
CA GLU A 154 -2.46 -0.99 -32.93
C GLU A 154 -3.54 0.08 -33.14
N GLY A 155 -3.16 1.36 -33.04
CA GLY A 155 -4.12 2.46 -33.09
C GLY A 155 -3.46 3.84 -33.05
N ASP A 156 -4.11 4.80 -33.73
CA ASP A 156 -3.75 6.22 -33.71
C ASP A 156 -4.47 6.95 -32.56
N VAL A 157 -3.73 7.77 -31.81
CA VAL A 157 -4.25 8.60 -30.71
C VAL A 157 -5.29 9.63 -31.15
N SER A 158 -5.27 10.05 -32.41
CA SER A 158 -6.23 11.01 -32.98
C SER A 158 -7.58 10.38 -33.34
N ILE A 159 -7.62 9.04 -33.43
CA ILE A 159 -8.79 8.27 -33.89
C ILE A 159 -9.39 7.46 -32.73
N HIS A 160 -8.57 6.81 -31.92
CA HIS A 160 -9.00 5.80 -30.95
C HIS A 160 -9.32 6.39 -29.56
N THR A 161 -10.04 7.51 -29.52
CA THR A 161 -10.32 8.26 -28.30
C THR A 161 -11.04 7.41 -27.25
N GLU A 162 -12.04 6.60 -27.65
CA GLU A 162 -12.79 5.74 -26.72
C GLU A 162 -11.89 4.70 -26.02
N TRP A 163 -10.97 4.09 -26.78
CA TRP A 163 -10.03 3.11 -26.23
C TRP A 163 -9.06 3.77 -25.25
N ILE A 164 -8.56 4.95 -25.60
CA ILE A 164 -7.67 5.75 -24.74
C ILE A 164 -8.39 6.14 -23.46
N GLU A 165 -9.60 6.70 -23.55
CA GLU A 165 -10.39 7.10 -22.37
C GLU A 165 -10.68 5.93 -21.45
N TYR A 166 -11.04 4.77 -22.02
CA TYR A 166 -11.22 3.55 -21.25
C TYR A 166 -9.93 3.14 -20.54
N HIS A 167 -8.78 3.17 -21.21
CA HIS A 167 -7.51 2.76 -20.61
C HIS A 167 -6.96 3.78 -19.61
N ILE A 168 -7.24 5.08 -19.78
CA ILE A 168 -6.98 6.12 -18.78
C ILE A 168 -7.75 5.83 -17.50
N LYS A 169 -9.03 5.46 -17.60
CA LYS A 169 -9.86 5.07 -16.43
C LYS A 169 -9.41 3.76 -15.79
N LYS A 170 -8.80 2.86 -16.56
CA LYS A 170 -8.40 1.52 -16.13
C LYS A 170 -7.00 1.46 -15.51
N CYS A 171 -6.08 2.30 -15.97
CA CYS A 171 -4.66 2.24 -15.60
C CYS A 171 -4.32 3.12 -14.39
N ASP A 172 -3.24 2.78 -13.69
CA ASP A 172 -2.77 3.53 -12.52
C ASP A 172 -1.79 4.66 -12.92
N VAL A 173 -1.06 4.47 -14.02
CA VAL A 173 -0.05 5.41 -14.53
C VAL A 173 -0.21 5.55 -16.04
N ILE A 174 -0.11 6.77 -16.56
CA ILE A 174 -0.28 7.08 -17.98
C ILE A 174 0.97 7.81 -18.47
N LEU A 175 1.53 7.32 -19.58
CA LEU A 175 2.72 7.85 -20.23
C LEU A 175 2.39 8.21 -21.68
N PRO A 176 2.00 9.46 -21.96
CA PRO A 176 1.72 9.93 -23.31
C PRO A 176 3.03 10.29 -24.02
N LEU A 177 3.64 9.32 -24.71
CA LEU A 177 4.94 9.47 -25.37
C LEU A 177 4.83 9.81 -26.87
N VAL A 178 3.61 9.88 -27.42
CA VAL A 178 3.40 10.29 -28.81
C VAL A 178 3.80 11.76 -28.96
N ALA A 179 4.81 12.02 -29.78
CA ALA A 179 5.27 13.36 -30.13
C ALA A 179 6.03 13.34 -31.46
N ILE A 180 6.06 14.48 -32.16
CA ILE A 180 6.99 14.72 -33.27
C ILE A 180 8.19 15.45 -32.68
N ALA A 181 9.30 14.73 -32.54
CA ALA A 181 10.56 15.28 -32.03
C ALA A 181 11.60 15.31 -33.16
N THR A 182 11.36 16.16 -34.16
CA THR A 182 12.37 16.50 -35.17
C THR A 182 13.37 17.48 -34.54
N PRO A 183 14.67 17.12 -34.44
CA PRO A 183 15.71 18.00 -33.90
C PRO A 183 16.02 19.19 -34.81
#